data_AF-A0A6P1FGD5-F1
#
_entry.id   AF-A0A6P1FGD5-F1
#
_cell.length_a   1.000
_cell.length_b   1.000
_cell.length_c   1.000
_cell.angle_alpha   90.00
_cell.angle_beta   90.00
_cell.angle_gamma   90.00
#
_symmetry.space_group_name_H-M   'P 1'
#
loop_
_entity.id
_entity.type
_entity.pdbx_description
1 polymer ?
#
loop_
_entity_poly.entity_id
_entity_poly.type
_entity_poly.pdbx_seq_one_letter_code
_entity_poly.pdbx_strand_id
1 'polypeptide(L)'
;MPSRDQILSFEETPRPPGKSPWVVPPTPSAIEVVEYDPEWPTIAERVVRGLRAALGLRALRIEHVGSTAVPGLAAKPVIDLDLTVADPGDERGWLPPLQEAGYVLTVREPWWHEHRLLQRRSGEHPAVNLHVFGPDSPESVKHAVFREWLRADPADRELYAEAKRSAAAGPDQRVMDYNARKQAAIRDIYQRAFTAAGFLP
;
A
#
# COMPACT_ATOMS: atom_id res chain seq x y z
N MET A 1 9.80 15.83 -6.25
CA MET A 1 8.86 15.52 -5.15
C MET A 1 7.47 15.96 -5.56
N PRO A 2 6.40 15.27 -5.12
CA PRO A 2 5.02 15.70 -5.39
C PRO A 2 4.72 17.06 -4.75
N SER A 3 3.85 17.85 -5.39
CA SER A 3 3.32 19.09 -4.81
C SER A 3 2.35 18.81 -3.66
N ARG A 4 2.12 19.81 -2.80
CA ARG A 4 1.14 19.75 -1.71
C ARG A 4 -0.25 19.39 -2.23
N ASP A 5 -0.69 20.00 -3.32
CA ASP A 5 -2.03 19.76 -3.89
C ASP A 5 -2.19 18.31 -4.38
N GLN A 6 -1.13 17.73 -4.95
CA GLN A 6 -1.12 16.31 -5.34
C GLN A 6 -1.19 15.37 -4.14
N ILE A 7 -0.55 15.72 -3.02
CA ILE A 7 -0.61 14.94 -1.77
C ILE A 7 -2.00 15.01 -1.14
N LEU A 8 -2.66 16.18 -1.20
CA LEU A 8 -3.98 16.39 -0.61
C LEU A 8 -5.13 15.86 -1.48
N SER A 9 -4.91 15.66 -2.78
CA SER A 9 -5.94 15.19 -3.70
C SER A 9 -6.23 13.69 -3.54
N PHE A 10 -7.51 13.32 -3.59
CA PHE A 10 -7.99 11.94 -3.71
C PHE A 10 -8.63 11.67 -5.07
N GLU A 11 -8.39 12.54 -6.06
CA GLU A 11 -8.85 12.31 -7.42
C GLU A 11 -8.08 11.14 -8.03
N GLU A 12 -8.80 10.07 -8.38
CA GLU A 12 -8.22 8.93 -9.07
C GLU A 12 -8.11 9.23 -10.57
N THR A 13 -6.94 9.03 -11.16
CA THR A 13 -6.82 9.03 -12.63
C THR A 13 -7.59 7.83 -13.16
N PRO A 14 -8.69 8.03 -13.92
CA PRO A 14 -9.52 6.92 -14.33
C PRO A 14 -8.73 6.01 -15.27
N ARG A 15 -8.85 4.69 -15.03
CA ARG A 15 -8.33 3.67 -15.92
C ARG A 15 -8.90 3.89 -17.34
N PRO A 16 -8.05 3.98 -18.37
CA PRO A 16 -8.54 4.15 -19.74
C PRO A 16 -9.46 2.99 -20.18
N PRO A 17 -10.50 3.26 -20.98
CA PRO A 17 -11.41 2.23 -21.46
C PRO A 17 -10.67 1.06 -22.13
N GLY A 18 -11.05 -0.18 -21.78
CA GLY A 18 -10.48 -1.41 -22.34
C GLY A 18 -9.07 -1.76 -21.86
N LYS A 19 -8.44 -0.99 -20.97
CA LYS A 19 -7.16 -1.36 -20.35
C LYS A 19 -7.38 -2.15 -19.08
N SER A 20 -6.58 -3.18 -18.81
CA SER A 20 -6.59 -3.92 -17.53
C SER A 20 -5.33 -3.57 -16.73
N PRO A 21 -5.43 -3.34 -15.41
CA PRO A 21 -4.24 -3.22 -14.56
C PRO A 21 -3.54 -4.58 -14.41
N TRP A 22 -4.29 -5.68 -14.44
CA TRP A 22 -3.77 -7.02 -14.16
C TRP A 22 -2.86 -7.55 -15.28
N VAL A 23 -1.62 -7.89 -14.91
CA VAL A 23 -0.68 -8.65 -15.74
C VAL A 23 -0.88 -10.15 -15.54
N VAL A 24 -1.25 -10.55 -14.33
CA VAL A 24 -1.69 -11.91 -14.00
C VAL A 24 -3.06 -11.83 -13.33
N PRO A 25 -3.96 -12.81 -13.55
CA PRO A 25 -5.26 -12.82 -12.89
C PRO A 25 -5.10 -12.82 -11.36
N PRO A 26 -5.92 -12.03 -10.63
CA PRO A 26 -5.92 -12.07 -9.18
C PRO A 26 -6.35 -13.47 -8.72
N THR A 27 -5.61 -14.03 -7.76
CA THR A 27 -6.01 -15.27 -7.12
C THR A 27 -7.01 -14.93 -6.00
N PRO A 28 -8.22 -15.49 -5.99
CA PRO A 28 -9.15 -15.31 -4.88
C PRO A 28 -8.49 -15.78 -3.58
N SER A 29 -8.49 -14.93 -2.55
CA SER A 29 -8.00 -15.29 -1.21
C SER A 29 -9.10 -15.00 -0.20
N ALA A 30 -9.30 -15.89 0.78
CA ALA A 30 -10.17 -15.60 1.91
C ALA A 30 -9.72 -14.29 2.60
N ILE A 31 -10.69 -13.44 2.97
CA ILE A 31 -10.42 -12.23 3.73
C ILE A 31 -10.31 -12.66 5.19
N GLU A 32 -9.12 -13.09 5.60
CA GLU A 32 -8.81 -13.34 7.01
C GLU A 32 -8.19 -12.09 7.61
N VAL A 33 -8.85 -11.53 8.64
CA VAL A 33 -8.30 -10.44 9.46
C VAL A 33 -7.87 -11.07 10.78
N VAL A 34 -6.60 -10.91 11.13
CA VAL A 34 -6.00 -11.43 12.37
C VAL A 34 -5.62 -10.27 13.29
N GLU A 35 -5.49 -10.57 14.58
CA GLU A 35 -4.91 -9.65 15.55
C GLU A 35 -3.48 -9.26 15.17
N TYR A 36 -3.02 -8.10 15.65
CA TYR A 36 -1.70 -7.60 15.34
C TYR A 36 -0.61 -8.57 15.79
N ASP A 37 0.28 -8.95 14.86
CA ASP A 37 1.44 -9.78 15.14
C ASP A 37 2.68 -8.90 15.39
N PRO A 38 3.30 -8.95 16.58
CA PRO A 38 4.51 -8.19 16.88
C PRO A 38 5.74 -8.58 16.04
N GLU A 39 5.70 -9.70 15.31
CA GLU A 39 6.77 -10.10 14.40
C GLU A 39 6.71 -9.37 13.04
N TRP A 40 5.58 -8.76 12.66
CA TRP A 40 5.43 -8.08 11.36
C TRP A 40 6.52 -7.05 11.05
N PRO A 41 6.95 -6.16 11.98
CA PRO A 41 8.06 -5.24 11.72
C PRO A 41 9.37 -5.97 11.40
N THR A 42 9.71 -7.01 12.17
CA THR A 42 10.93 -7.81 11.97
C THR A 42 10.92 -8.55 10.63
N ILE A 43 9.76 -9.07 10.24
CA ILE A 43 9.55 -9.71 8.94
C ILE A 43 9.71 -8.68 7.82
N ALA A 44 9.07 -7.51 7.93
CA ALA A 44 9.19 -6.43 6.96
C ALA A 44 10.65 -5.99 6.81
N GLU A 45 11.39 -5.79 7.89
CA GLU A 45 12.82 -5.44 7.84
C GLU A 45 13.66 -6.49 7.11
N ARG A 46 13.38 -7.78 7.30
CA ARG A 46 14.07 -8.87 6.58
C ARG A 46 13.79 -8.78 5.09
N VAL A 47 12.54 -8.52 4.69
CA VAL A 47 12.14 -8.32 3.30
C VAL A 47 12.84 -7.09 2.71
N VAL A 48 12.85 -5.96 3.43
CA VAL A 48 13.54 -4.74 3.01
C VAL A 48 15.03 -4.99 2.79
N ARG A 49 15.71 -5.74 3.67
CA ARG A 49 17.12 -6.11 3.46
C ARG A 49 17.32 -6.92 2.19
N GLY A 50 16.46 -7.89 1.92
CA GLY A 50 16.50 -8.68 0.67
C GLY A 50 16.31 -7.81 -0.57
N LEU A 51 15.34 -6.91 -0.57
CA LEU A 51 15.08 -5.97 -1.66
C LEU A 51 16.27 -5.03 -1.91
N ARG A 52 16.89 -4.49 -0.84
CA ARG A 52 18.10 -3.66 -0.95
C ARG A 52 19.28 -4.44 -1.54
N ALA A 53 19.45 -5.69 -1.14
CA ALA A 53 20.50 -6.54 -1.69
C ALA A 53 20.30 -6.83 -3.19
N ALA A 54 19.05 -7.07 -3.62
CA ALA A 54 18.73 -7.32 -5.03
C ALA A 54 18.86 -6.06 -5.91
N LEU A 55 18.40 -4.90 -5.42
CA LEU A 55 18.32 -3.68 -6.22
C LEU A 55 19.55 -2.77 -6.12
N GLY A 56 20.29 -2.81 -5.02
CA GLY A 56 21.37 -1.89 -4.74
C GLY A 56 20.89 -0.44 -4.80
N LEU A 57 21.61 0.41 -5.53
CA LEU A 57 21.32 1.85 -5.67
C LEU A 57 20.01 2.16 -6.44
N ARG A 58 19.40 1.15 -7.08
CA ARG A 58 18.11 1.31 -7.78
C ARG A 58 16.94 1.48 -6.81
N ALA A 59 17.07 0.95 -5.59
CA ALA A 59 16.10 1.17 -4.52
C ALA A 59 16.38 2.51 -3.83
N LEU A 60 15.75 3.58 -4.31
CA LEU A 60 15.94 4.93 -3.77
C LEU A 60 15.37 5.04 -2.36
N ARG A 61 14.24 4.38 -2.11
CA ARG A 61 13.58 4.33 -0.80
C ARG A 61 12.75 3.06 -0.70
N ILE A 62 12.68 2.49 0.51
CA ILE A 62 11.77 1.39 0.81
C ILE A 62 11.12 1.66 2.17
N GLU A 63 9.80 1.62 2.23
CA GLU A 63 9.03 1.83 3.45
C GLU A 63 8.04 0.70 3.70
N HIS A 64 7.93 0.27 4.96
CA HIS A 64 6.83 -0.58 5.41
C HIS A 64 5.60 0.29 5.65
N VAL A 65 4.53 0.01 4.93
CA VAL A 65 3.27 0.76 4.93
C VAL A 65 2.09 -0.19 5.17
N GLY A 66 0.87 0.33 5.07
CA GLY A 66 -0.33 -0.47 5.29
C GLY A 66 -0.57 -0.82 6.76
N SER A 67 -1.56 -1.69 6.99
CA SER A 67 -2.03 -1.98 8.35
C SER A 67 -1.00 -2.74 9.20
N THR A 68 -0.20 -3.61 8.59
CA THR A 68 0.82 -4.40 9.31
C THR A 68 1.99 -3.54 9.80
N ALA A 69 2.11 -2.29 9.32
CA ALA A 69 3.06 -1.31 9.82
C ALA A 69 2.56 -0.52 11.04
N VAL A 70 1.33 -0.74 11.50
CA VAL A 70 0.73 -0.02 12.64
C VAL A 70 0.59 -0.98 13.84
N PRO A 71 1.40 -0.82 14.90
CA PRO A 71 1.31 -1.67 16.08
C PRO A 71 -0.09 -1.66 16.71
N GLY A 72 -0.58 -2.86 17.04
CA GLY A 72 -1.90 -3.07 17.65
C GLY A 72 -3.08 -3.00 16.67
N LEU A 73 -2.86 -2.84 15.37
CA LEU A 73 -3.94 -2.79 14.38
C LEU A 73 -4.17 -4.17 13.74
N ALA A 74 -5.36 -4.76 13.97
CA ALA A 74 -5.78 -5.98 13.30
C ALA A 74 -5.79 -5.82 11.77
N ALA A 75 -5.28 -6.82 11.05
CA ALA A 75 -5.02 -6.72 9.62
C ALA A 75 -5.09 -8.08 8.92
N LYS A 76 -5.23 -8.04 7.59
CA LYS A 76 -4.86 -9.20 6.77
C LYS A 76 -3.33 -9.40 6.92
N PRO A 77 -2.83 -10.63 7.08
CA PRO A 77 -1.40 -10.90 7.23
C PRO A 77 -0.65 -10.72 5.90
N VAL A 78 -0.51 -9.46 5.47
CA VAL A 78 0.19 -9.02 4.28
C VAL A 78 1.11 -7.87 4.64
N ILE A 79 2.40 -8.00 4.33
CA ILE A 79 3.37 -6.92 4.43
C ILE A 79 3.26 -6.09 3.16
N ASP A 80 2.80 -4.85 3.29
CA ASP A 80 2.77 -3.88 2.19
C ASP A 80 4.03 -3.00 2.27
N LEU A 81 4.81 -2.97 1.19
CA LEU A 81 6.00 -2.15 1.07
C LEU A 81 5.87 -1.18 -0.10
N ASP A 82 6.25 0.07 0.12
CA ASP A 82 6.46 1.04 -0.94
C ASP A 82 7.94 1.04 -1.32
N LEU A 83 8.24 0.79 -2.59
CA LEU A 83 9.56 0.90 -3.20
C LEU A 83 9.57 2.11 -4.15
N THR A 84 10.49 3.03 -3.92
CA THR A 84 10.77 4.13 -4.85
C THR A 84 11.94 3.75 -5.75
N VAL A 85 11.71 3.78 -7.06
CA VAL A 85 12.75 3.67 -8.11
C VAL A 85 12.82 4.98 -8.89
N ALA A 86 13.87 5.19 -9.69
CA ALA A 86 14.03 6.42 -10.47
C ALA A 86 12.92 6.59 -11.51
N ASP A 87 12.60 5.53 -12.25
CA ASP A 87 11.54 5.49 -13.25
C ASP A 87 10.82 4.12 -13.18
N PRO A 88 9.58 4.05 -12.67
CA PRO A 88 8.81 2.80 -12.65
C PRO A 88 8.40 2.31 -14.05
N GLY A 89 8.36 3.20 -15.06
CA GLY A 89 8.08 2.86 -16.44
C GLY A 89 9.22 2.07 -17.10
N ASP A 90 10.47 2.35 -16.71
CA ASP A 90 11.66 1.59 -17.16
C ASP A 90 11.86 0.30 -16.36
N GLU A 91 10.90 -0.63 -16.50
CA GLU A 91 10.93 -1.92 -15.82
C GLU A 91 12.22 -2.70 -16.08
N ARG A 92 12.87 -2.52 -17.24
CA ARG A 92 14.14 -3.20 -17.55
C ARG A 92 15.25 -2.83 -16.57
N GLY A 93 15.20 -1.61 -16.02
CA GLY A 93 16.19 -1.09 -15.10
C GLY A 93 16.15 -1.72 -13.71
N TRP A 94 15.01 -2.24 -13.26
CA TRP A 94 14.80 -2.66 -11.85
C TRP A 94 14.01 -3.96 -11.65
N LEU A 95 13.19 -4.38 -12.62
CA LEU A 95 12.33 -5.57 -12.49
C LEU A 95 13.11 -6.90 -12.50
N PRO A 96 14.13 -7.13 -13.37
CA PRO A 96 14.77 -8.44 -13.45
C PRO A 96 15.38 -8.93 -12.12
N PRO A 97 16.12 -8.11 -11.35
CA PRO A 97 16.62 -8.53 -10.03
C PRO A 97 15.52 -8.90 -9.03
N LEU A 98 14.34 -8.27 -9.12
CA LEU A 98 13.20 -8.61 -8.27
C LEU A 98 12.56 -9.94 -8.71
N GLN A 99 12.49 -10.20 -10.01
CA GLN A 99 12.01 -11.49 -10.53
C GLN A 99 12.93 -12.64 -10.10
N GLU A 100 14.25 -12.43 -10.15
CA GLU A 100 15.25 -13.38 -9.61
C GLU A 100 15.08 -13.60 -8.11
N ALA A 101 14.68 -12.57 -7.36
CA ALA A 101 14.33 -12.67 -5.94
C ALA A 101 12.94 -13.29 -5.66
N GLY A 102 12.22 -13.76 -6.68
CA GLY A 102 10.94 -14.45 -6.56
C GLY A 102 9.70 -13.55 -6.53
N TYR A 103 9.82 -12.29 -6.95
CA TYR A 103 8.68 -11.40 -7.11
C TYR A 103 8.08 -11.50 -8.50
N VAL A 104 6.75 -11.50 -8.56
CA VAL A 104 5.99 -11.51 -9.80
C VAL A 104 5.24 -10.19 -9.92
N LEU A 105 5.44 -9.50 -11.04
CA LEU A 105 4.65 -8.33 -11.40
C LEU A 105 3.20 -8.74 -11.66
N THR A 106 2.28 -8.20 -10.87
CA THR A 106 0.85 -8.52 -10.93
C THR A 106 0.00 -7.39 -11.48
N VAL A 107 0.42 -6.13 -11.28
CA VAL A 107 -0.31 -4.94 -11.76
C VAL A 107 0.61 -3.97 -12.48
N ARG A 108 0.10 -3.41 -13.59
CA ARG A 108 0.62 -2.20 -14.26
C ARG A 108 -0.46 -1.14 -14.35
N GLU A 109 -0.22 0.01 -13.74
CA GLU A 109 -1.10 1.17 -13.83
C GLU A 109 -0.32 2.42 -14.29
N PRO A 110 0.11 2.48 -15.58
CA PRO A 110 0.80 3.65 -16.12
C PRO A 110 0.04 4.97 -15.91
N TRP A 111 -1.30 4.90 -15.95
CA TRP A 111 -2.19 6.05 -15.74
C TRP A 111 -2.25 6.53 -14.29
N TRP A 112 -1.79 5.74 -13.32
CA TRP A 112 -1.81 6.10 -11.91
C TRP A 112 -0.39 6.13 -11.36
N HIS A 113 0.32 7.23 -11.66
CA HIS A 113 1.68 7.49 -11.18
C HIS A 113 2.71 6.42 -11.57
N GLU A 114 2.53 5.79 -12.74
CA GLU A 114 3.35 4.65 -13.19
C GLU A 114 3.40 3.48 -12.19
N HIS A 115 2.37 3.32 -11.36
CA HIS A 115 2.34 2.31 -10.32
C HIS A 115 2.52 0.89 -10.89
N ARG A 116 3.32 0.09 -10.17
CA ARG A 116 3.45 -1.36 -10.38
C ARG A 116 3.23 -2.07 -9.05
N LEU A 117 2.52 -3.20 -9.07
CA LEU A 117 2.43 -4.09 -7.92
C LEU A 117 3.17 -5.37 -8.22
N LEU A 118 4.09 -5.75 -7.34
CA LEU A 118 4.69 -7.07 -7.33
C LEU A 118 4.26 -7.85 -6.09
N GLN A 119 4.13 -9.16 -6.24
CA GLN A 119 3.86 -10.07 -5.14
C GLN A 119 4.92 -11.16 -5.10
N ARG A 120 5.41 -11.48 -3.90
CA ARG A 120 6.38 -12.56 -3.73
C ARG A 120 5.68 -13.91 -3.83
N ARG A 121 6.09 -14.76 -4.78
CA ARG A 121 5.52 -16.11 -4.98
C ARG A 121 6.35 -17.17 -4.24
N SER A 122 6.60 -16.98 -2.96
CA SER A 122 7.39 -17.92 -2.15
C SER A 122 6.53 -18.90 -1.34
N GLY A 123 5.22 -18.66 -1.22
CA GLY A 123 4.36 -19.40 -0.27
C GLY A 123 4.68 -19.10 1.19
N GLU A 124 5.62 -18.17 1.46
CA GLU A 124 5.91 -17.69 2.81
C GLU A 124 4.76 -16.83 3.32
N HIS A 125 4.48 -16.95 4.62
CA HIS A 125 3.48 -16.16 5.33
C HIS A 125 4.18 -15.27 6.37
N PRO A 126 3.78 -13.99 6.53
CA PRO A 126 2.75 -13.28 5.77
C PRO A 126 3.14 -13.05 4.30
N ALA A 127 2.14 -12.87 3.44
CA ALA A 127 2.38 -12.53 2.03
C ALA A 127 3.00 -11.12 1.92
N VAL A 128 3.63 -10.81 0.79
CA VAL A 128 4.26 -9.50 0.55
C VAL A 128 3.68 -8.86 -0.70
N ASN A 129 3.18 -7.64 -0.55
CA ASN A 129 2.88 -6.71 -1.63
C ASN A 129 4.00 -5.67 -1.71
N LEU A 130 4.53 -5.48 -2.90
CA LEU A 130 5.55 -4.48 -3.19
C LEU A 130 4.99 -3.49 -4.22
N HIS A 131 4.55 -2.34 -3.73
CA HIS A 131 4.12 -1.21 -4.54
C HIS A 131 5.34 -0.45 -5.03
N VAL A 132 5.44 -0.19 -6.34
CA VAL A 132 6.55 0.53 -6.94
C VAL A 132 6.07 1.85 -7.51
N PHE A 133 6.73 2.92 -7.09
CA PHE A 133 6.43 4.30 -7.47
C PHE A 133 7.70 5.07 -7.84
N GLY A 134 7.51 6.19 -8.54
CA GLY A 134 8.58 7.14 -8.82
C GLY A 134 8.79 8.13 -7.68
N PRO A 135 9.88 8.94 -7.69
CA PRO A 135 10.19 9.91 -6.63
C PRO A 135 9.15 11.03 -6.47
N ASP A 136 8.33 11.22 -7.49
CA ASP A 136 7.30 12.26 -7.57
C ASP A 136 5.89 11.75 -7.29
N SER A 137 5.74 10.48 -6.91
CA SER A 137 4.42 9.93 -6.57
C SER A 137 3.92 10.50 -5.23
N PRO A 138 2.70 11.07 -5.17
CA PRO A 138 2.10 11.50 -3.90
C PRO A 138 1.71 10.31 -3.01
N GLU A 139 1.47 9.13 -3.58
CA GLU A 139 0.94 7.97 -2.87
C GLU A 139 1.88 7.49 -1.77
N SER A 140 3.19 7.45 -2.02
CA SER A 140 4.16 7.06 -0.98
C SER A 140 4.20 8.05 0.19
N VAL A 141 3.93 9.33 -0.05
CA VAL A 141 3.80 10.32 1.03
C VAL A 141 2.51 10.10 1.80
N LYS A 142 1.39 9.88 1.11
CA LYS A 142 0.08 9.59 1.73
C LYS A 142 0.17 8.34 2.61
N HIS A 143 0.72 7.24 2.09
CA HIS A 143 0.90 6.00 2.84
C HIS A 143 1.74 6.21 4.11
N ALA A 144 2.85 6.95 4.01
CA ALA A 144 3.69 7.25 5.16
C ALA A 144 2.95 8.11 6.21
N VAL A 145 2.29 9.19 5.78
CA VAL A 145 1.51 10.07 6.67
C VAL A 145 0.40 9.29 7.38
N PHE A 146 -0.35 8.47 6.64
CA PHE A 146 -1.42 7.66 7.21
C PHE A 146 -0.88 6.66 8.24
N ARG A 147 0.23 5.97 7.93
CA ARG A 147 0.90 5.06 8.86
C ARG A 147 1.30 5.77 10.15
N GLU A 148 2.03 6.89 10.04
CA GLU A 148 2.51 7.62 11.22
C GLU A 148 1.35 8.17 12.05
N TRP A 149 0.28 8.65 11.40
CA TRP A 149 -0.90 9.12 12.10
C TRP A 149 -1.59 8.00 12.89
N LEU A 150 -1.85 6.85 12.26
CA LEU A 150 -2.47 5.71 12.94
C LEU A 150 -1.60 5.11 14.06
N ARG A 151 -0.28 5.33 14.04
CA ARG A 151 0.61 4.98 15.15
C ARG A 151 0.45 5.95 16.33
N ALA A 152 0.22 7.23 16.06
CA ALA A 152 0.16 8.29 17.04
C ALA A 152 -1.25 8.49 17.64
N ASP A 153 -2.31 8.20 16.90
CA ASP A 153 -3.70 8.42 17.32
C ASP A 153 -4.47 7.09 17.51
N PRO A 154 -4.66 6.65 18.77
CA PRO A 154 -5.40 5.42 19.06
C PRO A 154 -6.88 5.45 18.65
N ALA A 155 -7.52 6.63 18.63
CA ALA A 155 -8.93 6.75 18.30
C ALA A 155 -9.17 6.54 16.80
N ASP A 156 -8.34 7.15 15.96
CA ASP A 156 -8.38 6.94 14.52
C ASP A 156 -7.89 5.55 14.10
N ARG A 157 -6.96 4.96 14.86
CA ARG A 157 -6.60 3.55 14.70
C ARG A 157 -7.80 2.63 14.92
N GLU A 158 -8.58 2.85 15.98
CA GLU A 158 -9.79 2.06 16.23
C GLU A 158 -10.89 2.32 15.20
N LEU A 159 -11.10 3.58 14.82
CA LEU A 159 -12.03 3.96 13.75
C LEU A 159 -11.70 3.22 12.44
N TYR A 160 -10.42 3.18 12.08
CA TYR A 160 -9.95 2.46 10.90
C TYR A 160 -10.10 0.93 11.05
N ALA A 161 -9.88 0.37 12.24
CA ALA A 161 -10.10 -1.05 12.52
C ALA A 161 -11.57 -1.43 12.34
N GLU A 162 -12.50 -0.65 12.89
CA GLU A 162 -13.94 -0.84 12.74
C GLU A 162 -14.37 -0.73 11.27
N ALA A 163 -13.86 0.28 10.57
CA ALA A 163 -14.11 0.48 9.13
C ALA A 163 -13.51 -0.64 8.25
N LYS A 164 -12.60 -1.49 8.75
CA LYS A 164 -12.16 -2.70 8.06
C LYS A 164 -13.00 -3.91 8.45
N ARG A 165 -13.29 -4.09 9.74
CA ARG A 165 -14.08 -5.23 10.26
C ARG A 165 -15.47 -5.26 9.62
N SER A 166 -16.11 -4.10 9.57
CA SER A 166 -17.42 -4.00 8.94
C SER A 166 -17.38 -4.30 7.41
N ALA A 167 -16.20 -4.21 6.76
CA ALA A 167 -15.99 -4.48 5.33
C ALA A 167 -15.87 -5.96 5.05
N ALA A 168 -15.30 -6.64 6.04
CA ALA A 168 -15.25 -8.07 6.20
C ALA A 168 -16.58 -8.78 5.91
N ALA A 169 -17.68 -8.13 6.33
CA ALA A 169 -18.88 -8.81 6.78
C ALA A 169 -20.09 -8.79 5.81
N GLY A 170 -19.97 -8.36 4.55
CA GLY A 170 -21.14 -8.11 3.68
C GLY A 170 -21.13 -8.76 2.29
N PRO A 171 -22.08 -9.67 1.94
CA PRO A 171 -22.15 -10.29 0.61
C PRO A 171 -23.04 -9.60 -0.45
N ASP A 172 -23.98 -8.69 -0.14
CA ASP A 172 -24.93 -8.19 -1.15
C ASP A 172 -25.44 -6.76 -0.87
N GLN A 173 -25.63 -5.96 -1.95
CA GLN A 173 -26.19 -4.59 -2.11
C GLN A 173 -25.71 -3.48 -1.14
N ARG A 174 -25.38 -3.83 0.10
CA ARG A 174 -24.71 -3.01 1.12
C ARG A 174 -23.27 -2.71 0.76
N VAL A 175 -22.62 -3.48 -0.13
CA VAL A 175 -21.18 -3.33 -0.47
C VAL A 175 -20.85 -1.94 -1.05
N MET A 176 -21.75 -1.32 -1.82
CA MET A 176 -21.53 0.02 -2.38
C MET A 176 -21.62 1.13 -1.31
N ASP A 177 -22.69 1.12 -0.49
CA ASP A 177 -22.84 2.03 0.66
C ASP A 177 -21.74 1.80 1.71
N TYR A 178 -21.30 0.55 1.83
CA TYR A 178 -20.29 0.12 2.78
C TYR A 178 -18.88 0.58 2.36
N ASN A 179 -18.49 0.36 1.11
CA ASN A 179 -17.23 0.87 0.57
C ASN A 179 -17.20 2.40 0.62
N ALA A 180 -18.33 3.07 0.35
CA ALA A 180 -18.44 4.52 0.50
C ALA A 180 -18.20 4.98 1.95
N ARG A 181 -18.77 4.29 2.96
CA ARG A 181 -18.52 4.59 4.39
C ARG A 181 -17.06 4.38 4.78
N LYS A 182 -16.43 3.30 4.31
CA LYS A 182 -15.00 3.06 4.55
C LYS A 182 -14.15 4.16 3.91
N GLN A 183 -14.45 4.54 2.67
CA GLN A 183 -13.77 5.64 1.98
C GLN A 183 -13.97 6.97 2.70
N ALA A 184 -15.15 7.24 3.24
CA ALA A 184 -15.40 8.42 4.07
C ALA A 184 -14.54 8.42 5.33
N ALA A 185 -14.51 7.31 6.09
CA ALA A 185 -13.68 7.21 7.29
C ALA A 185 -12.18 7.40 6.97
N ILE A 186 -11.69 6.80 5.87
CA ILE A 186 -10.31 6.97 5.42
C ILE A 186 -10.02 8.45 5.09
N ARG A 187 -10.93 9.14 4.39
CA ARG A 187 -10.79 10.56 4.06
C ARG A 187 -10.78 11.44 5.29
N ASP A 188 -11.65 11.19 6.26
CA ASP A 188 -11.71 11.94 7.51
C ASP A 188 -10.41 11.77 8.32
N ILE A 189 -9.89 10.54 8.38
CA ILE A 189 -8.59 10.25 9.02
C ILE A 189 -7.47 10.98 8.28
N TYR A 190 -7.45 10.93 6.94
CA TYR A 190 -6.46 11.66 6.16
C TYR A 190 -6.50 13.16 6.37
N GLN A 191 -7.69 13.75 6.51
CA GLN A 191 -7.83 15.17 6.80
C GLN A 191 -7.12 15.53 8.12
N ARG A 192 -7.34 14.75 9.19
CA ARG A 192 -6.64 14.93 10.47
C ARG A 192 -5.14 14.66 10.36
N ALA A 193 -4.75 13.58 9.67
CA ALA A 193 -3.36 13.21 9.45
C ALA A 193 -2.60 14.31 8.69
N PHE A 194 -3.22 14.91 7.67
CA PHE A 194 -2.63 16.00 6.90
C PHE A 194 -2.53 17.29 7.70
N THR A 195 -3.52 17.64 8.52
CA THR A 195 -3.39 18.77 9.47
C THR A 195 -2.24 18.53 10.43
N ALA A 196 -2.15 17.36 11.06
CA ALA A 196 -1.08 17.03 11.99
C ALA A 196 0.31 17.04 11.34
N ALA A 197 0.41 16.62 10.08
CA ALA A 197 1.65 16.66 9.30
C ALA A 197 1.97 18.04 8.67
N GLY A 198 1.13 19.06 8.91
CA GLY A 198 1.34 20.42 8.39
C GLY A 198 0.99 20.60 6.91
N PHE A 199 0.35 19.62 6.28
CA PHE A 199 -0.19 19.73 4.93
C PHE A 199 -1.53 20.46 4.88
N LEU A 200 -2.23 20.63 6.00
CA LEU A 200 -3.43 21.47 6.13
C LEU A 200 -3.24 22.45 7.29
N PRO A 201 -3.89 23.63 7.23
CA PRO A 201 -3.89 24.58 8.34
C PRO A 201 -4.58 24.00 9.59
#